data_AF-A0A0C3NV20-F1
#
_entry.id   AF-A0A0C3NV20-F1
#
_cell.length_a   1.000
_cell.length_b   1.000
_cell.length_c   1.000
_cell.angle_alpha   90.00
_cell.angle_beta   90.00
_cell.angle_gamma   90.00
#
_symmetry.space_group_name_H-M   'P 1'
#
loop_
_entity.id
_entity.type
_entity.pdbx_description
1 polymer ?
#
loop_
_entity_poly.entity_id
_entity_poly.type
_entity_poly.pdbx_seq_one_letter_code
_entity_poly.pdbx_strand_id
1 'polypeptide(L)'
;MTWALLELARHPDIQTKLREELLSFGGEPSYNQFTTGLPYLDAIVQEALRLYPAGQDWIRRADEDDVIPLSEPVRTKSGEVVDSIAVERGTEVGISVFCMKRSEAIWGPDAKVFRPDRWLEAGGVTKKAQEVKGFRHLLTFGDGPRTCLGKWFAVAEIKVCVYLARCSAHPIQFYRRCLR
;
A
#
# COMPACT_ATOMS: atom_id res chain seq x y z
N MET A 1 -8.32 -0.35 7.54
CA MET A 1 -7.89 -0.09 8.93
C MET A 1 -7.52 -1.35 9.71
N THR A 2 -8.30 -2.44 9.67
CA THR A 2 -8.05 -3.67 10.45
C THR A 2 -6.62 -4.20 10.33
N TRP A 3 -6.09 -4.30 9.11
CA TRP A 3 -4.73 -4.79 8.88
C TRP A 3 -3.65 -3.86 9.46
N ALA A 4 -3.82 -2.54 9.38
CA ALA A 4 -2.88 -1.60 9.99
C ALA A 4 -2.81 -1.80 11.52
N LEU A 5 -3.97 -1.97 12.18
CA LEU A 5 -4.02 -2.23 13.61
C LEU A 5 -3.43 -3.59 13.97
N LEU A 6 -3.64 -4.61 13.14
CA LEU A 6 -3.05 -5.93 13.33
C LEU A 6 -1.52 -5.88 13.21
N GLU A 7 -0.99 -5.16 12.22
CA GLU A 7 0.45 -5.02 12.04
C GLU A 7 1.09 -4.25 13.19
N LEU A 8 0.43 -3.20 13.69
CA LEU A 8 0.88 -2.50 14.90
C LEU A 8 0.86 -3.39 16.14
N ALA A 9 -0.12 -4.28 16.28
CA ALA A 9 -0.16 -5.24 17.38
C ALA A 9 0.94 -6.31 17.27
N ARG A 10 1.35 -6.66 16.05
CA ARG A 10 2.41 -7.64 15.78
C ARG A 10 3.83 -7.06 15.87
N HIS A 11 3.97 -5.74 15.70
CA HIS A 11 5.26 -5.04 15.70
C HIS A 11 5.29 -3.95 16.80
N PRO A 12 5.57 -4.33 18.06
CA PRO A 12 5.61 -3.38 19.18
C PRO A 12 6.63 -2.25 19.01
N ASP A 13 7.72 -2.50 18.28
CA ASP A 13 8.74 -1.52 17.91
C ASP A 13 8.18 -0.42 17.00
N ILE A 14 7.47 -0.80 15.93
CA ILE A 14 6.76 0.13 15.04
C ILE A 14 5.69 0.90 15.82
N GLN A 15 4.94 0.21 16.68
CA GLN A 15 3.92 0.85 17.52
C GLN A 15 4.53 1.87 18.49
N THR A 16 5.69 1.56 19.07
CA THR A 16 6.40 2.46 20.00
C THR A 16 6.86 3.71 19.27
N LYS A 17 7.51 3.55 18.10
CA LYS A 17 7.94 4.68 17.27
C LYS A 17 6.78 5.57 16.81
N LEU A 18 5.65 4.97 16.42
CA LEU A 18 4.42 5.73 16.13
C LEU A 18 3.95 6.50 17.37
N ARG A 19 3.89 5.85 18.54
CA ARG A 19 3.44 6.50 19.77
C ARG A 19 4.33 7.70 20.13
N GLU A 20 5.64 7.60 19.95
CA GLU A 20 6.58 8.71 20.16
C GLU A 20 6.25 9.90 19.26
N GLU A 21 6.04 9.67 17.96
CA GLU A 21 5.60 10.73 17.03
C GLU A 21 4.27 11.36 17.49
N LEU A 22 3.27 10.54 17.80
CA LEU A 22 1.93 11.03 18.17
C LEU A 22 1.91 11.79 19.51
N LEU A 23 2.77 11.42 20.47
CA LEU A 23 2.89 12.10 21.76
C LEU A 23 3.69 13.41 21.64
N SER A 24 4.72 13.44 20.79
CA SER A 24 5.52 14.65 20.54
C SER A 24 4.70 15.82 20.00
N PHE A 25 3.56 15.52 19.36
CA PHE A 25 2.65 16.52 18.81
C PHE A 25 1.92 17.35 19.88
N GLY A 26 1.75 16.85 21.10
CA GLY A 26 1.29 17.65 22.25
C GLY A 26 -0.18 18.09 22.28
N GLY A 27 -1.05 17.54 21.42
CA GLY A 27 -2.48 17.89 21.38
C GLY A 27 -3.26 17.18 20.29
N GLU A 28 -4.48 17.64 20.03
CA GLU A 28 -5.28 17.20 18.88
C GLU A 28 -4.82 17.95 17.60
N PRO A 29 -4.37 17.23 16.55
CA PRO A 29 -3.96 17.85 15.31
C PRO A 29 -5.15 18.44 14.56
N SER A 30 -4.98 19.66 14.05
CA SER A 30 -5.86 20.15 12.99
C SER A 30 -5.76 19.27 11.75
N TYR A 31 -6.76 19.34 10.86
CA TYR A 31 -6.74 18.58 9.60
C TYR A 31 -5.44 18.77 8.80
N ASN A 32 -4.92 20.00 8.70
CA ASN A 32 -3.68 20.28 7.97
C ASN A 32 -2.46 19.66 8.63
N GLN A 33 -2.37 19.74 9.95
CA GLN A 33 -1.28 19.09 10.68
C GLN A 33 -1.40 17.57 10.62
N PHE A 34 -2.62 17.05 10.54
CA PHE A 34 -2.85 15.64 10.35
C PHE A 34 -2.37 15.17 8.98
N THR A 35 -2.53 15.97 7.93
CA THR A 35 -2.12 15.61 6.56
C THR A 35 -0.62 15.72 6.30
N THR A 36 0.12 16.60 6.98
CA THR A 36 1.55 16.84 6.70
C THR A 36 2.49 16.70 7.89
N GLY A 37 1.98 16.76 9.13
CA GLY A 37 2.79 16.83 10.35
C GLY A 37 3.06 15.48 11.04
N LEU A 38 2.57 14.36 10.48
CA LEU A 38 2.71 13.02 11.06
C LEU A 38 3.26 12.03 10.01
N PRO A 39 4.53 12.19 9.59
CA PRO A 39 5.12 11.41 8.49
C PRO A 39 5.18 9.91 8.76
N TYR A 40 5.39 9.47 10.01
CA TYR A 40 5.44 8.04 10.34
C TYR A 40 4.04 7.41 10.36
N LEU A 41 3.03 8.13 10.86
CA LEU A 41 1.63 7.74 10.69
C LEU A 41 1.28 7.58 9.20
N ASP A 42 1.69 8.53 8.36
CA ASP A 42 1.52 8.42 6.91
C ASP A 42 2.19 7.19 6.34
N ALA A 43 3.45 6.94 6.72
CA ALA A 43 4.22 5.77 6.30
C ALA A 43 3.52 4.45 6.67
N ILE A 44 2.97 4.36 7.88
CA ILE A 44 2.19 3.19 8.34
C ILE A 44 0.94 2.99 7.49
N VAL A 45 0.21 4.07 7.19
CA VAL A 45 -1.00 3.97 6.35
C VAL A 45 -0.65 3.58 4.92
N GLN A 46 0.41 4.15 4.34
CA GLN A 46 0.86 3.74 3.00
C GLN A 46 1.30 2.28 2.97
N GLU A 47 2.05 1.83 3.97
CA GLU A 47 2.51 0.45 4.02
C GLU A 47 1.36 -0.55 4.23
N ALA A 48 0.36 -0.18 5.04
CA ALA A 48 -0.85 -0.96 5.19
C ALA A 48 -1.66 -1.02 3.89
N LEU A 49 -1.77 0.07 3.14
CA LEU A 49 -2.46 0.09 1.83
C LEU A 49 -1.68 -0.66 0.75
N ARG A 50 -0.35 -0.72 0.87
CA ARG A 50 0.52 -1.49 -0.01
C ARG A 50 0.30 -2.99 0.21
N LEU A 51 0.48 -3.47 1.44
CA LEU A 51 0.29 -4.88 1.72
C LEU A 51 -1.20 -5.27 1.67
N TYR A 52 -2.10 -4.47 2.20
CA TYR A 52 -3.49 -4.90 2.39
C TYR A 52 -4.48 -3.99 1.65
N PRO A 53 -4.51 -4.04 0.30
CA PRO A 53 -5.50 -3.28 -0.44
C PRO A 53 -6.92 -3.77 -0.16
N ALA A 54 -7.90 -2.88 -0.28
CA ALA A 54 -9.31 -3.29 -0.29
C ALA A 54 -9.67 -4.05 -1.58
N GLY A 55 -9.21 -3.58 -2.74
CA GLY A 55 -9.34 -4.27 -4.03
C GLY A 55 -8.09 -5.06 -4.38
N GLN A 56 -8.22 -6.39 -4.51
CA GLN A 56 -7.11 -7.30 -4.80
C GLN A 56 -6.75 -7.32 -6.29
N ASP A 57 -7.77 -7.31 -7.15
CA ASP A 57 -7.64 -7.43 -8.59
C ASP A 57 -8.61 -6.47 -9.28
N TRP A 58 -8.21 -5.96 -10.44
CA TRP A 58 -9.07 -5.20 -11.34
C TRP A 58 -9.19 -5.94 -12.65
N ILE A 59 -10.37 -5.88 -13.28
CA ILE A 59 -10.59 -6.44 -14.62
C ILE A 59 -10.95 -5.29 -15.55
N ARG A 60 -10.43 -5.33 -16.78
CA ARG A 60 -10.84 -4.47 -17.90
C ARG A 60 -11.25 -5.38 -19.05
N ARG A 61 -12.23 -4.96 -19.84
CA ARG A 61 -12.61 -5.62 -21.08
C ARG A 61 -12.21 -4.71 -22.24
N ALA A 62 -11.55 -5.26 -23.25
CA ALA A 62 -11.21 -4.52 -24.45
C ALA A 62 -12.49 -4.20 -25.24
N ASP A 63 -12.75 -2.93 -25.52
CA ASP A 63 -13.94 -2.51 -26.29
C ASP A 63 -13.71 -2.62 -27.81
N GLU A 64 -12.45 -2.61 -28.23
CA GLU A 64 -11.94 -2.78 -29.59
C GLU A 64 -10.61 -3.56 -29.56
N ASP A 65 -10.11 -3.96 -30.73
CA ASP A 65 -8.81 -4.61 -30.85
C ASP A 65 -7.70 -3.60 -30.52
N ASP A 66 -6.74 -3.99 -29.69
CA ASP A 66 -5.66 -3.10 -29.23
C ASP A 66 -4.35 -3.87 -29.04
N VAL A 67 -3.24 -3.15 -28.88
CA VAL A 67 -1.91 -3.69 -28.60
C VAL A 67 -1.36 -3.06 -27.32
N ILE A 68 -1.21 -3.88 -26.28
CA ILE A 68 -0.67 -3.44 -24.99
C ILE A 68 0.86 -3.52 -25.04
N PRO A 69 1.60 -2.40 -24.94
CA PRO A 69 3.05 -2.42 -24.81
C PRO A 69 3.46 -2.94 -23.43
N LEU A 70 4.50 -3.76 -23.39
CA LEU A 70 5.06 -4.32 -22.16
C LEU A 70 6.23 -3.45 -21.68
N SER A 71 6.34 -3.26 -20.37
CA SER A 71 7.49 -2.55 -19.79
C SER A 71 8.80 -3.32 -19.95
N GLU A 72 8.69 -4.65 -20.03
CA GLU A 72 9.81 -5.58 -20.17
C GLU A 72 9.38 -6.69 -21.14
N PRO A 73 10.25 -7.14 -22.07
CA PRO A 73 9.90 -8.22 -22.98
C PRO A 73 9.57 -9.52 -22.25
N VAL A 74 8.57 -10.24 -22.72
CA VAL A 74 8.15 -11.53 -22.15
C VAL A 74 8.28 -12.65 -23.18
N ARG A 75 8.58 -13.87 -22.70
CA ARG A 75 8.62 -15.06 -23.54
C ARG A 75 7.24 -15.70 -23.62
N THR A 76 6.72 -15.85 -24.83
CA THR A 76 5.42 -16.48 -25.09
C THR A 76 5.53 -18.01 -24.99
N LYS A 77 4.38 -18.70 -25.04
CA LYS A 77 4.33 -20.18 -25.07
C LYS A 77 5.00 -20.78 -26.30
N SER A 78 5.08 -20.05 -27.43
CA SER A 78 5.81 -20.48 -28.63
C SER A 78 7.32 -20.30 -28.52
N GLY A 79 7.81 -19.66 -27.45
CA GLY A 79 9.22 -19.39 -27.21
C GLY A 79 9.71 -18.05 -27.78
N GLU A 80 8.85 -17.32 -28.49
CA GLU A 80 9.14 -15.98 -29.00
C GLU A 80 9.24 -14.96 -27.86
N VAL A 81 10.14 -13.98 -28.00
CA VAL A 81 10.25 -12.85 -27.07
C VAL A 81 9.55 -11.66 -27.70
N VAL A 82 8.52 -11.15 -27.03
CA VAL A 82 7.69 -10.03 -27.52
C VAL A 82 7.73 -8.88 -26.52
N ASP A 83 7.62 -7.65 -27.03
CA ASP A 83 7.55 -6.41 -26.25
C ASP A 83 6.13 -5.83 -26.18
N SER A 84 5.15 -6.51 -26.77
CA SER A 84 3.76 -6.10 -26.85
C SER A 84 2.84 -7.31 -26.96
N ILE A 85 1.58 -7.13 -26.55
CA ILE A 85 0.55 -8.17 -26.59
C ILE A 85 -0.68 -7.63 -27.32
N ALA A 86 -1.07 -8.29 -28.42
CA ALA A 86 -2.33 -8.03 -29.09
C ALA A 86 -3.50 -8.54 -28.23
N VAL A 87 -4.55 -7.72 -28.13
CA VAL A 87 -5.75 -7.97 -27.35
C VAL A 87 -6.96 -7.77 -28.25
N GLU A 88 -7.70 -8.83 -28.52
CA GLU A 88 -8.91 -8.75 -29.32
C GLU A 88 -10.07 -8.14 -28.52
N ARG A 89 -11.00 -7.50 -29.22
CA ARG A 89 -12.25 -6.99 -28.66
C ARG A 89 -12.96 -8.05 -27.84
N GLY A 90 -13.38 -7.67 -26.64
CA GLY A 90 -14.08 -8.52 -25.70
C GLY A 90 -13.16 -9.33 -24.77
N THR A 91 -11.84 -9.30 -24.99
CA THR A 91 -10.86 -9.92 -24.09
C THR A 91 -10.86 -9.24 -22.73
N GLU A 92 -10.83 -10.04 -21.66
CA GLU A 92 -10.67 -9.54 -20.30
C GLU A 92 -9.20 -9.53 -19.87
N VAL A 93 -8.74 -8.37 -19.43
CA VAL A 93 -7.38 -8.12 -18.92
C VAL A 93 -7.46 -7.96 -17.40
N GLY A 94 -6.89 -8.93 -16.68
CA GLY A 94 -6.77 -8.92 -15.23
C GLY A 94 -5.50 -8.19 -14.76
N ILE A 95 -5.65 -7.29 -13.80
CA ILE A 95 -4.56 -6.55 -13.17
C ILE A 95 -4.51 -6.95 -11.70
N SER A 96 -3.52 -7.77 -11.33
CA SER A 96 -3.38 -8.23 -9.95
C SER A 96 -2.62 -7.24 -9.08
N VAL A 97 -3.37 -6.37 -8.41
CA VAL A 97 -2.83 -5.36 -7.50
C VAL A 97 -2.10 -6.02 -6.33
N PHE A 98 -2.68 -7.09 -5.80
CA PHE A 98 -2.09 -7.83 -4.69
C PHE A 98 -0.69 -8.34 -5.02
N CYS A 99 -0.52 -8.97 -6.19
CA CYS A 99 0.74 -9.51 -6.66
C CYS A 99 1.75 -8.39 -6.95
N MET A 100 1.36 -7.35 -7.67
CA MET A 100 2.25 -6.23 -7.99
C MET A 100 2.84 -5.58 -6.74
N LYS A 101 2.03 -5.43 -5.68
CA LYS A 101 2.47 -4.79 -4.44
C LYS A 101 3.37 -5.64 -3.57
N ARG A 102 3.42 -6.95 -3.81
CA ARG A 102 4.28 -7.93 -3.11
C ARG A 102 5.39 -8.50 -3.99
N SER A 103 5.47 -8.06 -5.23
CA SER A 103 6.48 -8.50 -6.18
C SER A 103 7.84 -8.01 -5.72
N GLU A 104 8.77 -8.93 -5.51
CA GLU A 104 10.16 -8.60 -5.15
C GLU A 104 10.87 -7.88 -6.30
N ALA A 105 10.48 -8.14 -7.55
CA ALA A 105 10.97 -7.39 -8.72
C ALA A 105 10.55 -5.92 -8.68
N ILE A 106 9.41 -5.60 -8.06
CA ILE A 106 8.91 -4.23 -7.94
C ILE A 106 9.37 -3.60 -6.62
N TRP A 107 9.22 -4.27 -5.49
CA TRP A 107 9.41 -3.67 -4.15
C TRP A 107 10.70 -4.07 -3.43
N GLY A 108 11.52 -4.92 -4.04
CA GLY A 108 12.75 -5.45 -3.46
C GLY A 108 12.53 -6.71 -2.61
N PRO A 109 13.59 -7.28 -2.02
CA PRO A 109 13.55 -8.57 -1.34
C PRO A 109 12.60 -8.60 -0.12
N ASP A 110 12.32 -7.45 0.47
CA ASP A 110 11.42 -7.32 1.61
C ASP A 110 9.97 -6.93 1.21
N ALA A 111 9.59 -7.15 -0.05
CA ALA A 111 8.28 -6.78 -0.60
C ALA A 111 7.09 -7.33 0.21
N LYS A 112 7.26 -8.41 0.96
CA LYS A 112 6.19 -9.02 1.76
C LYS A 112 6.22 -8.60 3.23
N VAL A 113 7.23 -7.84 3.65
CA VAL A 113 7.43 -7.36 5.02
C VAL A 113 6.70 -6.03 5.20
N PHE A 114 6.05 -5.86 6.35
CA PHE A 114 5.46 -4.58 6.75
C PHE A 114 6.57 -3.67 7.28
N ARG A 115 7.11 -2.79 6.42
CA ARG A 115 8.21 -1.87 6.75
C ARG A 115 7.84 -0.41 6.46
N PRO A 116 7.17 0.30 7.39
CA PRO A 116 6.79 1.70 7.20
C PRO A 116 7.97 2.61 6.84
N ASP A 117 9.16 2.38 7.40
CA ASP A 117 10.35 3.20 7.15
C ASP A 117 10.75 3.31 5.68
N ARG A 118 10.30 2.37 4.81
CA ARG A 118 10.54 2.47 3.35
C ARG A 118 10.03 3.78 2.73
N TRP A 119 9.00 4.37 3.33
CA TRP A 119 8.37 5.59 2.83
C TRP A 119 9.10 6.86 3.29
N LEU A 120 10.05 6.72 4.21
CA LEU A 120 10.84 7.82 4.79
C LEU A 120 12.31 7.75 4.36
N GLU A 121 12.83 6.56 4.12
CA GLU A 121 14.19 6.32 3.67
C GLU A 121 14.42 6.78 2.23
N ALA A 122 15.53 7.45 1.97
CA ALA A 122 15.98 7.74 0.61
C ALA A 122 16.23 6.42 -0.14
N GLY A 123 15.48 6.20 -1.23
CA GLY A 123 15.54 4.95 -2.01
C GLY A 123 14.78 3.77 -1.40
N GLY A 124 14.03 3.95 -0.30
CA GLY A 124 13.20 2.90 0.29
C GLY A 124 12.03 2.45 -0.61
N VAL A 125 11.52 3.37 -1.44
CA VAL A 125 10.67 3.05 -2.59
C VAL A 125 11.56 2.86 -3.81
N THR A 126 11.54 1.68 -4.40
CA THR A 126 12.39 1.33 -5.55
C THR A 126 12.03 2.17 -6.78
N LYS A 127 12.95 2.27 -7.73
CA LYS A 127 12.68 2.90 -9.04
C LYS A 127 11.52 2.23 -9.78
N LYS A 128 11.43 0.89 -9.73
CA LYS A 128 10.36 0.13 -10.39
C LYS A 128 8.99 0.41 -9.77
N ALA A 129 8.91 0.52 -8.45
CA ALA A 129 7.67 0.92 -7.78
C ALA A 129 7.26 2.34 -8.20
N GLN A 130 8.23 3.26 -8.35
CA GLN A 130 7.97 4.65 -8.75
C GLN A 130 7.35 4.78 -10.16
N GLU A 131 7.53 3.79 -11.04
CA GLU A 131 6.89 3.74 -12.37
C GLU A 131 5.35 3.63 -12.28
N VAL A 132 4.82 3.13 -11.17
CA VAL A 132 3.38 3.05 -10.94
C VAL A 132 2.82 4.45 -10.70
N LYS A 133 1.95 4.93 -11.61
CA LYS A 133 1.38 6.28 -11.58
C LYS A 133 0.19 6.47 -10.63
N GLY A 134 -0.30 5.37 -10.04
CA GLY A 134 -1.36 5.39 -9.05
C GLY A 134 -1.02 6.20 -7.79
N PHE A 135 -2.00 6.34 -6.90
CA PHE A 135 -1.86 7.10 -5.65
C PHE A 135 -0.62 6.66 -4.85
N ARG A 136 0.40 7.53 -4.78
CA ARG A 136 1.68 7.29 -4.09
C ARG A 136 2.35 5.97 -4.51
N HIS A 137 2.39 5.71 -5.82
CA HIS A 137 2.99 4.49 -6.39
C HIS A 137 2.20 3.21 -6.09
N LEU A 138 0.92 3.35 -5.72
CA LEU A 138 0.03 2.24 -5.41
C LEU A 138 -1.22 2.26 -6.29
N LEU A 139 -1.60 1.07 -6.77
CA LEU A 139 -2.88 0.85 -7.45
C LEU A 139 -4.04 0.54 -6.48
N THR A 140 -3.90 0.84 -5.18
CA THR A 140 -4.93 0.57 -4.14
C THR A 140 -6.27 1.20 -4.49
N PHE A 141 -6.19 2.42 -5.03
CA PHE A 141 -7.33 3.24 -5.36
C PHE A 141 -7.58 3.26 -6.88
N GLY A 142 -6.99 2.33 -7.62
CA GLY A 142 -6.94 2.37 -9.07
C GLY A 142 -6.16 3.57 -9.61
N ASP A 143 -6.11 3.65 -10.93
CA ASP A 143 -5.48 4.74 -11.67
C ASP A 143 -6.34 5.08 -12.91
N GLY A 144 -6.12 6.25 -13.49
CA GLY A 144 -6.86 6.75 -14.65
C GLY A 144 -8.30 7.21 -14.34
N PRO A 145 -9.21 7.21 -15.34
CA PRO A 145 -10.54 7.82 -15.24
C PRO A 145 -11.48 7.11 -14.25
N ARG A 146 -11.13 5.90 -13.82
CA ARG A 146 -11.89 5.11 -12.83
C ARG A 146 -11.17 5.05 -11.47
N THR A 147 -10.29 6.01 -11.18
CA THR A 147 -9.65 6.14 -9.86
C THR A 147 -10.70 6.41 -8.76
N CYS A 148 -10.46 5.88 -7.57
CA CYS A 148 -11.36 6.02 -6.43
C CYS A 148 -11.46 7.48 -6.00
N LEU A 149 -12.67 8.05 -6.10
CA LEU A 149 -12.98 9.41 -5.65
C LEU A 149 -12.83 9.55 -4.13
N GLY A 150 -13.11 8.48 -3.38
CA GLY A 150 -13.03 8.44 -1.92
C GLY A 150 -11.63 8.26 -1.33
N LYS A 151 -10.56 8.21 -2.16
CA LYS A 151 -9.20 7.90 -1.68
C LYS A 151 -8.72 8.82 -0.55
N TRP A 152 -9.00 10.11 -0.65
CA TRP A 152 -8.60 11.10 0.35
C TRP A 152 -9.36 10.92 1.67
N PHE A 153 -10.65 10.67 1.58
CA PHE A 153 -11.50 10.37 2.74
C PHE A 153 -11.03 9.08 3.43
N ALA A 154 -10.81 8.00 2.66
CA ALA A 154 -10.36 6.72 3.20
C ALA A 154 -9.00 6.83 3.90
N VAL A 155 -8.04 7.55 3.31
CA VAL A 155 -6.73 7.77 3.94
C VAL A 155 -6.89 8.59 5.23
N ALA A 156 -7.68 9.67 5.22
CA ALA A 156 -7.92 10.48 6.40
C ALA A 156 -8.58 9.66 7.53
N GLU A 157 -9.62 8.89 7.21
CA GLU A 157 -10.33 8.02 8.15
C GLU A 157 -9.38 6.98 8.77
N ILE A 158 -8.58 6.28 7.96
CA ILE A 158 -7.60 5.30 8.47
C ILE A 158 -6.62 5.98 9.42
N LYS A 159 -6.08 7.15 9.04
CA LYS A 159 -5.17 7.90 9.89
C LYS A 159 -5.84 8.25 11.21
N VAL A 160 -7.08 8.77 11.21
CA VAL A 160 -7.83 9.12 12.43
C VAL A 160 -8.01 7.89 13.32
N CYS A 161 -8.42 6.76 12.77
CA CYS A 161 -8.59 5.53 13.55
C CYS A 161 -7.28 5.04 14.18
N VAL A 162 -6.16 5.05 13.43
CA VAL A 162 -4.85 4.67 13.94
C VAL A 162 -4.37 5.65 15.02
N TYR A 163 -4.61 6.95 14.82
CA TYR A 163 -4.30 7.97 15.80
C TYR A 163 -5.08 7.77 17.10
N LEU A 164 -6.39 7.52 17.04
CA LEU A 164 -7.22 7.30 18.23
C LEU A 164 -6.87 5.99 18.96
N ALA A 165 -6.44 4.95 18.22
CA ALA A 165 -5.99 3.70 18.82
C ALA A 165 -4.78 3.87 19.78
N ARG A 166 -4.08 5.01 19.75
CA ARG A 166 -3.03 5.37 20.73
C ARG A 166 -3.54 5.37 22.17
N CYS A 167 -4.82 5.68 22.38
CA CYS A 167 -5.42 5.92 23.70
C CYS A 167 -5.83 4.64 24.43
N SER A 168 -5.99 3.51 23.74
CA SER A 168 -6.58 2.29 24.33
C SER A 168 -5.57 1.18 24.61
N ALA A 169 -4.35 1.27 24.08
CA ALA A 169 -3.32 0.27 24.32
C ALA A 169 -2.58 0.57 25.64
N HIS A 170 -3.25 0.26 26.77
CA HIS A 170 -2.53 -0.31 27.91
C HIS A 170 -1.69 -1.50 27.38
N PRO A 171 -0.49 -1.74 27.91
CA PRO A 171 0.43 -2.70 27.32
C PRO A 171 -0.29 -4.02 27.07
N ILE A 172 -0.20 -4.54 25.85
CA ILE A 172 -0.59 -5.91 25.48
C ILE A 172 0.41 -6.90 26.13
N GLN A 173 0.67 -6.74 27.43
CA GLN A 173 1.35 -7.71 28.28
C GLN A 173 0.38 -8.77 28.79
N PHE A 174 -0.94 -8.58 28.63
CA PHE A 174 -1.93 -9.51 29.17
C PHE A 174 -1.90 -10.88 28.46
N TYR A 175 -1.52 -10.95 27.18
CA TYR A 175 -1.55 -12.22 26.44
C TYR A 175 -0.32 -13.13 26.71
N ARG A 176 0.82 -12.57 27.18
CA ARG A 176 2.00 -13.39 27.51
C ARG A 176 1.92 -14.08 28.88
N ARG A 177 0.92 -13.76 29.71
CA ARG A 177 0.77 -14.33 31.05
C ARG A 177 -0.17 -15.56 31.12
N CYS A 178 -0.86 -15.89 30.04
CA CYS A 178 -1.78 -17.04 29.98
C CYS A 178 -1.19 -18.29 29.28
N LEU A 179 0.06 -18.24 28.84
CA LEU A 179 0.77 -19.35 28.18
C LEU A 179 1.99 -19.84 28.97
N ARG A 180 1.95 -19.72 30.31
CA ARG A 180 2.87 -20.39 31.22
C ARG A 180 2.08 -21.14 32.27
#